data_AF-I0GS16-F1
#
_entry.id   AF-I0GS16-F1
#
_cell.length_a   1.000
_cell.length_b   1.000
_cell.length_c   1.000
_cell.angle_alpha   90.00
_cell.angle_beta   90.00
_cell.angle_gamma   90.00
#
_symmetry.space_group_name_H-M   'P 1'
#
loop_
_entity.id
_entity.type
_entity.pdbx_description
1 polymer ?
#
loop_
_entity_poly.entity_id
_entity_poly.type
_entity_poly.pdbx_seq_one_letter_code
_entity_poly.pdbx_strand_id
1 'polypeptide(L)'
;MDLAIKKVKVIPKQSKVKIDYVLDGDDMAGTYSEPPAPEFYTSLSALNKTACEILEMDGAMADRLVPFAVSFSYGANTGVISASIQSKFEIPMSDTETIINTPMRKVSIQYEDGLSIEQCNAIEEFLRNATEYLKGHRAQTNLFENPPKDVTPKPLEIEG
;
A
#
# COMPACT_ATOMS: atom_id res chain seq x y z
N MET A 1 14.66 -10.97 6.63
CA MET A 1 13.80 -9.86 7.03
C MET A 1 12.44 -10.15 6.45
N ASP A 2 11.55 -10.61 7.31
CA ASP A 2 10.20 -10.98 6.91
C ASP A 2 9.29 -9.78 7.15
N LEU A 3 8.83 -9.16 6.07
CA LEU A 3 8.00 -7.97 6.09
C LEU A 3 6.65 -8.27 5.45
N ALA A 4 5.57 -8.08 6.19
CA ALA A 4 4.21 -8.28 5.71
C ALA A 4 3.33 -7.08 6.05
N ILE A 5 2.87 -6.34 5.03
CA ILE A 5 1.99 -5.18 5.23
C ILE A 5 0.59 -5.67 5.57
N LYS A 6 0.04 -5.25 6.70
CA LYS A 6 -1.35 -5.54 7.13
C LYS A 6 -2.33 -4.48 6.66
N LYS A 7 -1.91 -3.21 6.61
CA LYS A 7 -2.77 -2.11 6.16
C LYS A 7 -1.96 -0.94 5.64
N VAL A 8 -2.44 -0.34 4.57
CA VAL A 8 -1.96 0.95 4.07
C VAL A 8 -3.13 1.91 4.06
N LYS A 9 -2.97 3.13 4.59
CA LYS A 9 -4.00 4.17 4.59
C LYS A 9 -3.38 5.52 4.24
N VAL A 10 -3.81 6.11 3.13
CA VAL A 10 -3.53 7.50 2.79
C VAL A 10 -4.49 8.40 3.56
N ILE A 11 -3.95 9.47 4.14
CA ILE A 11 -4.69 10.50 4.86
C ILE A 11 -4.50 11.82 4.10
N PRO A 12 -5.32 12.09 3.06
CA PRO A 12 -5.09 13.20 2.13
C PRO A 12 -5.03 14.56 2.84
N LYS A 13 -5.93 14.80 3.81
CA LYS A 13 -5.98 16.05 4.57
C LYS A 13 -4.70 16.36 5.37
N GLN A 14 -3.86 15.36 5.62
CA GLN A 14 -2.62 15.50 6.38
C GLN A 14 -1.38 15.23 5.54
N SER A 15 -1.54 14.91 4.25
CA SER A 15 -0.44 14.45 3.38
C SER A 15 0.40 13.34 4.01
N LYS A 16 -0.26 12.40 4.69
CA LYS A 16 0.38 11.30 5.44
C LYS A 16 -0.03 9.95 4.94
N VAL A 17 0.87 8.99 5.04
CA VAL A 17 0.59 7.57 4.83
C VAL A 17 0.78 6.84 6.15
N LYS A 18 -0.26 6.14 6.60
CA LYS A 18 -0.18 5.22 7.74
C LYS A 18 -0.03 3.80 7.22
N ILE A 19 0.94 3.06 7.76
CA ILE A 19 1.15 1.65 7.42
C ILE A 19 1.23 0.83 8.70
N ASP A 20 0.38 -0.19 8.78
CA ASP A 20 0.45 -1.24 9.80
C ASP A 20 1.08 -2.48 9.12
N TYR A 21 2.12 -3.07 9.73
CA TYR A 21 2.90 -4.16 9.14
C TYR A 21 3.49 -5.07 10.21
N VAL A 22 3.87 -6.29 9.82
CA VAL A 22 4.65 -7.21 10.64
C VAL A 22 6.09 -7.18 10.14
N LEU A 23 7.04 -7.12 11.07
CA LEU A 23 8.47 -7.20 10.79
C LEU A 23 9.09 -8.25 11.69
N ASP A 24 9.67 -9.29 11.10
CA ASP A 24 10.37 -10.37 11.81
C ASP A 24 9.53 -10.99 12.96
N GLY A 25 8.20 -11.01 12.78
CA GLY A 25 7.22 -11.54 13.73
C GLY A 25 6.52 -10.50 14.60
N ASP A 26 7.04 -9.28 14.68
CA ASP A 26 6.51 -8.22 15.53
C ASP A 26 5.55 -7.29 14.78
N ASP A 27 4.44 -6.94 15.44
CA ASP A 27 3.48 -5.96 14.95
C ASP A 27 4.01 -4.53 15.09
N MET A 28 4.06 -3.82 13.97
CA MET A 28 4.57 -2.46 13.83
C MET A 28 3.53 -1.56 13.19
N ALA A 29 3.59 -0.27 13.51
CA ALA A 29 2.78 0.74 12.86
C ALA A 29 3.57 2.04 12.73
N GLY A 30 3.48 2.69 11.57
CA GLY A 30 4.14 3.97 11.29
C GLY A 30 3.20 4.94 10.61
N THR A 31 3.43 6.23 10.84
CA THR A 31 2.77 7.32 10.10
C THR A 31 3.84 8.21 9.50
N TYR A 32 3.88 8.27 8.19
CA TYR A 32 4.94 8.86 7.39
C TYR A 32 4.44 10.12 6.71
N SER A 33 5.23 11.19 6.77
CA SER A 33 4.89 12.49 6.18
C SER A 33 5.60 12.75 4.85
N GLU A 34 6.61 11.94 4.53
CA GLU A 34 7.27 12.01 3.23
C GLU A 34 6.36 11.42 2.14
N PRO A 35 6.19 12.09 1.00
CA PRO A 35 5.35 11.56 -0.06
C PRO A 35 5.98 10.30 -0.68
N PRO A 36 5.19 9.24 -0.92
CA PRO A 36 5.56 8.14 -1.81
C PRO A 36 5.84 8.60 -3.24
N ALA A 37 6.45 7.73 -4.03
CA ALA A 37 6.59 7.92 -5.47
C ALA A 37 5.21 7.98 -6.17
N PRO A 38 5.08 8.67 -7.33
CA PRO A 38 3.80 8.81 -8.03
C PRO A 38 3.09 7.47 -8.32
N GLU A 39 3.85 6.41 -8.61
CA GLU A 39 3.35 5.07 -8.93
C GLU A 39 2.54 4.47 -7.78
N PHE A 40 2.85 4.81 -6.53
CA PHE A 40 2.05 4.41 -5.36
C PHE A 40 0.63 4.98 -5.42
N TYR A 41 0.51 6.26 -5.78
CA TYR A 41 -0.79 6.92 -5.87
C TYR A 41 -1.56 6.47 -7.11
N THR A 42 -0.86 6.27 -8.24
CA THR A 42 -1.46 5.73 -9.46
C THR A 42 -2.03 4.34 -9.23
N SER A 43 -1.28 3.42 -8.61
CA SER A 43 -1.77 2.07 -8.35
C SER A 43 -2.89 2.05 -7.31
N LEU A 44 -2.85 2.90 -6.28
CA LEU A 44 -3.97 3.05 -5.34
C LEU A 44 -5.24 3.54 -6.04
N SER A 45 -5.13 4.58 -6.87
CA SER A 45 -6.27 5.14 -7.59
C SER A 45 -6.88 4.12 -8.55
N ALA A 46 -6.06 3.30 -9.21
CA ALA A 46 -6.51 2.26 -10.13
C ALA A 46 -7.36 1.16 -9.45
N LEU A 47 -7.27 1.02 -8.12
CA LEU A 47 -8.11 0.09 -7.36
C LEU A 47 -9.59 0.50 -7.33
N ASN A 48 -9.97 1.66 -7.87
CA ASN A 48 -11.36 2.06 -7.97
C ASN A 48 -12.19 1.08 -8.81
N LYS A 49 -11.64 0.60 -9.93
CA LYS A 49 -12.25 -0.43 -10.79
C LYS A 49 -12.37 -1.75 -10.06
N THR A 50 -11.28 -2.21 -9.44
CA THR A 50 -11.28 -3.42 -8.61
C THR A 50 -12.32 -3.36 -7.50
N ALA A 51 -12.43 -2.22 -6.79
CA ALA A 51 -13.42 -2.05 -5.74
C ALA A 51 -14.86 -2.07 -6.29
N CYS A 52 -15.10 -1.40 -7.42
CA CYS A 52 -16.39 -1.36 -8.10
C CYS A 52 -16.87 -2.77 -8.47
N GLU A 53 -15.97 -3.57 -9.06
CA GLU A 53 -16.27 -4.93 -9.48
C GLU A 53 -16.49 -5.87 -8.30
N ILE A 54 -15.67 -5.79 -7.23
CA ILE A 54 -15.86 -6.61 -6.03
C ILE A 54 -17.21 -6.29 -5.35
N LEU A 55 -17.67 -5.03 -5.43
CA LEU A 55 -18.96 -4.60 -4.90
C LEU A 55 -20.13 -4.90 -5.86
N GLU A 56 -19.86 -5.50 -7.01
CA GLU A 56 -20.86 -5.80 -8.05
C GLU A 56 -21.64 -4.55 -8.50
N MET A 57 -20.98 -3.40 -8.48
CA MET A 57 -21.55 -2.14 -8.94
C MET A 57 -21.39 -2.01 -10.45
N ASP A 58 -22.26 -1.21 -11.09
CA ASP A 58 -22.08 -0.82 -12.49
C ASP A 58 -20.70 -0.16 -12.66
N GLY A 59 -19.91 -0.62 -13.63
CA GLY A 59 -18.57 -0.12 -13.91
C GLY A 59 -18.50 1.39 -14.15
N ALA A 60 -19.60 2.01 -14.60
CA ALA A 60 -19.70 3.47 -14.70
C ALA A 60 -19.61 4.19 -13.34
N MET A 61 -19.78 3.48 -12.22
CA MET A 61 -19.63 4.01 -10.87
C MET A 61 -18.19 3.99 -10.35
N ALA A 62 -17.24 3.37 -11.06
CA ALA A 62 -15.85 3.27 -10.60
C ALA A 62 -15.22 4.65 -10.37
N ASP A 63 -15.53 5.65 -11.21
CA ASP A 63 -14.99 7.01 -11.06
C ASP A 63 -15.49 7.74 -9.80
N ARG A 64 -16.58 7.25 -9.18
CA ARG A 64 -17.10 7.77 -7.90
C ARG A 64 -16.45 7.12 -6.69
N LEU A 65 -15.64 6.07 -6.89
CA LEU A 65 -14.90 5.42 -5.83
C LEU A 65 -13.48 5.97 -5.81
N VAL A 66 -13.10 6.57 -4.68
CA VAL A 66 -11.74 7.07 -4.44
C VAL A 66 -11.10 6.20 -3.35
N PRO A 67 -10.33 5.16 -3.72
CA PRO A 67 -9.62 4.32 -2.77
C PRO A 67 -8.64 5.14 -1.94
N PHE A 68 -8.62 4.88 -0.63
CA PHE A 68 -7.68 5.54 0.28
C PHE A 68 -7.04 4.58 1.29
N ALA A 69 -7.53 3.35 1.40
CA ALA A 69 -6.87 2.34 2.23
C ALA A 69 -7.05 0.92 1.67
N VAL A 70 -6.06 0.07 1.90
CA VAL A 70 -6.13 -1.36 1.59
C VAL A 70 -5.66 -2.14 2.81
N SER A 71 -6.43 -3.16 3.19
CA SER A 71 -6.09 -4.08 4.27
C SER A 71 -5.80 -5.45 3.71
N PHE A 72 -4.74 -6.08 4.20
CA PHE A 72 -4.27 -7.39 3.79
C PHE A 72 -4.33 -8.37 4.97
N SER A 73 -4.67 -9.61 4.66
CA SER A 73 -4.61 -10.75 5.58
C SER A 73 -3.84 -11.88 4.92
N TYR A 74 -3.04 -12.60 5.72
CA TYR A 74 -2.19 -13.68 5.24
C TYR A 74 -2.72 -14.99 5.81
N GLY A 75 -3.25 -15.87 4.96
CA GLY A 75 -3.82 -17.13 5.38
C GLY A 75 -2.75 -18.03 6.02
N ALA A 76 -2.83 -18.25 7.33
CA ALA A 76 -1.81 -18.96 8.12
C ALA A 76 -1.43 -20.36 7.58
N ASN A 77 -2.37 -21.05 6.93
CA ASN A 77 -2.17 -22.42 6.43
C ASN A 77 -2.09 -22.51 4.91
N THR A 78 -2.54 -21.49 4.19
CA THR A 78 -2.62 -21.50 2.72
C THR A 78 -1.56 -20.62 2.08
N GLY A 79 -0.97 -19.69 2.83
CA GLY A 79 -0.08 -18.64 2.31
C GLY A 79 -0.79 -17.62 1.41
N VAL A 80 -2.11 -17.75 1.21
CA VAL A 80 -2.87 -16.90 0.30
C VAL A 80 -3.14 -15.55 0.95
N ILE A 81 -2.78 -14.50 0.22
CA ILE A 81 -3.08 -13.13 0.60
C ILE A 81 -4.57 -12.88 0.32
N SER A 82 -5.25 -12.24 1.25
CA SER A 82 -6.58 -11.67 1.05
C SER A 82 -6.53 -10.16 1.21
N ALA A 83 -7.37 -9.44 0.47
CA ALA A 83 -7.39 -7.98 0.50
C ALA A 83 -8.82 -7.43 0.59
N SER A 84 -8.94 -6.26 1.21
CA SER A 84 -10.14 -5.42 1.19
C SER A 84 -9.75 -3.97 0.95
N ILE A 85 -10.57 -3.25 0.19
CA ILE A 85 -10.32 -1.88 -0.24
C ILE A 85 -11.33 -0.96 0.46
N GLN A 86 -10.86 0.13 1.05
CA GLN A 86 -11.70 1.22 1.56
C GLN A 86 -11.66 2.38 0.59
N SER A 87 -12.84 2.81 0.17
CA SER A 87 -13.03 3.90 -0.77
C SER A 87 -13.97 4.94 -0.20
N LYS A 88 -13.69 6.21 -0.51
CA LYS A 88 -14.71 7.25 -0.45
C LYS A 88 -15.61 7.07 -1.65
N PHE A 89 -16.91 6.96 -1.41
CA PHE A 89 -17.92 6.92 -2.46
C PHE A 89 -18.58 8.29 -2.55
N GLU A 90 -18.36 8.96 -3.67
CA GLU A 90 -18.91 10.28 -3.95
C GLU A 90 -20.41 10.18 -4.27
N ILE A 91 -21.22 11.06 -3.67
CA ILE A 91 -22.67 11.17 -3.87
C ILE A 91 -22.97 12.56 -4.41
N PRO A 92 -22.83 12.77 -5.75
CA PRO A 92 -22.78 14.11 -6.33
C PRO A 92 -24.05 14.94 -6.10
N MET A 93 -25.22 14.30 -6.18
CA MET A 93 -26.51 14.99 -6.00
C MET A 93 -26.71 15.56 -4.59
N SER A 94 -25.96 15.06 -3.61
CA SER A 94 -26.03 15.50 -2.22
C SER A 94 -24.76 16.23 -1.76
N ASP A 95 -23.82 16.47 -2.68
CA ASP A 95 -22.50 17.08 -2.40
C ASP A 95 -21.82 16.48 -1.15
N THR A 96 -21.82 15.15 -1.08
CA THR A 96 -21.31 14.43 0.09
C THR A 96 -20.59 13.15 -0.30
N GLU A 97 -19.89 12.58 0.66
CA GLU A 97 -19.16 11.31 0.52
C GLU A 97 -19.51 10.38 1.67
N THR A 98 -19.51 9.07 1.40
CA THR A 98 -19.56 8.03 2.44
C THR A 98 -18.39 7.07 2.28
N ILE A 99 -18.05 6.34 3.33
CA ILE A 99 -17.00 5.32 3.27
C ILE A 99 -17.65 3.97 2.96
N ILE A 100 -17.19 3.34 1.88
CA ILE A 100 -17.55 1.97 1.54
C ILE A 100 -16.31 1.08 1.62
N ASN A 101 -16.52 -0.15 2.07
CA ASN A 101 -15.47 -1.16 2.16
C ASN A 101 -15.88 -2.35 1.30
N THR A 102 -14.96 -2.88 0.52
CA THR A 102 -15.18 -4.16 -0.14
C THR A 102 -15.14 -5.30 0.88
N PRO A 103 -15.87 -6.41 0.64
CA PRO A 103 -15.57 -7.69 1.29
C PRO A 103 -14.08 -8.03 1.16
N MET A 104 -13.57 -8.79 2.13
CA MET A 104 -12.25 -9.40 2.05
C MET A 104 -12.29 -10.52 1.00
N ARG A 105 -11.47 -10.42 -0.04
CA ARG A 105 -11.39 -11.41 -1.12
C ARG A 105 -9.99 -12.00 -1.20
N LYS A 106 -9.88 -13.27 -1.59
CA LYS A 106 -8.57 -13.89 -1.80
C LYS A 106 -7.94 -13.30 -3.07
N VAL A 107 -6.70 -12.83 -2.95
CA VAL A 107 -5.86 -12.38 -4.08
C VAL A 107 -5.32 -13.63 -4.77
N SER A 108 -6.21 -14.34 -5.44
CA SER A 108 -5.93 -15.58 -6.14
C SER A 108 -7.07 -15.92 -7.10
N ILE A 109 -6.74 -16.49 -8.25
CA ILE A 109 -7.70 -16.99 -9.24
C ILE A 109 -8.18 -18.43 -8.96
N GLN A 110 -7.61 -19.10 -7.95
CA GLN A 110 -7.81 -20.54 -7.71
C GLN A 110 -8.93 -20.85 -6.72
N TYR A 111 -9.52 -19.82 -6.10
CA TYR A 111 -10.52 -19.98 -5.04
C TYR A 111 -11.86 -19.40 -5.48
N GLU A 112 -12.95 -19.95 -4.96
CA GLU A 112 -14.32 -19.50 -5.25
C GLU A 112 -14.57 -18.04 -4.81
N ASP A 113 -14.02 -17.66 -3.67
CA ASP A 113 -13.97 -16.27 -3.18
C ASP A 113 -12.73 -15.50 -3.69
N GLY A 114 -12.12 -16.00 -4.75
CA GLY A 114 -10.99 -15.42 -5.43
C GLY A 114 -11.33 -14.18 -6.25
N LEU A 115 -10.29 -13.54 -6.78
CA LEU A 115 -10.38 -12.38 -7.64
C LEU A 115 -10.03 -12.76 -9.08
N SER A 116 -10.38 -11.90 -10.04
CA SER A 116 -9.92 -12.04 -11.41
C SER A 116 -8.40 -11.79 -11.50
N ILE A 117 -7.79 -12.19 -12.61
CA ILE A 117 -6.35 -11.96 -12.84
C ILE A 117 -5.99 -10.46 -12.83
N GLU A 118 -6.86 -9.62 -13.42
CA GLU A 118 -6.66 -8.17 -13.48
C GLU A 118 -6.72 -7.55 -12.08
N GLN A 119 -7.69 -7.99 -11.27
CA GLN A 119 -7.84 -7.56 -9.88
C GLN A 119 -6.67 -8.01 -9.01
N CYS A 120 -6.17 -9.25 -9.20
CA CYS A 120 -4.98 -9.73 -8.50
C CYS A 120 -3.76 -8.85 -8.84
N ASN A 121 -3.50 -8.63 -10.12
CA ASN A 121 -2.38 -7.81 -10.58
C ASN A 121 -2.43 -6.39 -10.02
N ALA A 122 -3.60 -5.75 -10.02
CA ALA A 122 -3.77 -4.39 -9.49
C ALA A 122 -3.46 -4.31 -7.98
N ILE A 123 -3.95 -5.28 -7.20
CA ILE A 123 -3.71 -5.33 -5.75
C ILE A 123 -2.24 -5.64 -5.45
N GLU A 124 -1.63 -6.56 -6.18
CA GLU A 124 -0.22 -6.91 -6.05
C GLU A 124 0.70 -5.75 -6.44
N GLU A 125 0.37 -5.01 -7.49
CA GLU A 125 1.10 -3.81 -7.90
C GLU A 125 1.05 -2.73 -6.80
N PHE A 126 -0.12 -2.48 -6.21
CA PHE A 126 -0.23 -1.57 -5.08
C PHE A 126 0.58 -2.06 -3.86
N LEU A 127 0.49 -3.35 -3.51
CA LEU A 127 1.25 -3.93 -2.42
C LEU A 127 2.76 -3.80 -2.64
N ARG A 128 3.24 -4.00 -3.87
CA ARG A 128 4.65 -3.80 -4.25
C ARG A 128 5.08 -2.35 -4.03
N ASN A 129 4.34 -1.38 -4.57
CA ASN A 129 4.66 0.05 -4.42
C ASN A 129 4.65 0.47 -2.94
N ALA A 130 3.69 -0.02 -2.14
CA ALA A 130 3.63 0.25 -0.71
C ALA A 130 4.81 -0.37 0.05
N THR A 131 5.24 -1.56 -0.34
CA THR A 131 6.41 -2.24 0.23
C THR A 131 7.70 -1.49 -0.09
N GLU A 132 7.87 -1.02 -1.33
CA GLU A 132 9.01 -0.20 -1.75
C GLU A 132 9.08 1.11 -0.97
N TYR A 133 7.96 1.81 -0.81
CA TYR A 133 7.88 3.02 -0.01
C TYR A 133 8.30 2.79 1.44
N LEU A 134 7.76 1.75 2.09
CA LEU A 134 8.11 1.41 3.48
C LEU A 134 9.60 1.05 3.62
N LYS A 135 10.14 0.25 2.68
CA LYS A 135 11.57 -0.09 2.67
C LYS A 135 12.45 1.15 2.49
N GLY A 136 12.07 2.07 1.61
CA GLY A 136 12.78 3.33 1.38
C GLY A 136 12.86 4.19 2.63
N HIS A 137 11.74 4.35 3.35
CA HIS A 137 11.73 5.10 4.61
C HIS A 137 12.63 4.45 5.66
N ARG A 138 12.57 3.12 5.81
CA ARG A 138 13.42 2.39 6.75
C ARG A 138 14.91 2.47 6.40
N ALA A 139 15.26 2.49 5.12
CA ALA A 139 16.65 2.70 4.69
C ALA A 139 17.17 4.08 5.10
N GLN A 140 16.32 5.12 5.00
CA GLN A 140 16.67 6.47 5.47
C GLN A 140 16.81 6.51 6.99
N THR A 141 15.86 5.97 7.75
CA THR A 141 15.94 5.91 9.23
C THR A 141 17.23 5.21 9.67
N ASN A 142 17.54 4.05 9.08
CA ASN A 142 18.78 3.32 9.37
C ASN A 142 20.04 4.15 9.07
N LEU A 143 20.04 4.94 7.99
CA LEU A 143 21.18 5.81 7.62
C LEU A 143 21.43 6.90 8.66
N PHE A 144 20.38 7.46 9.27
CA PHE A 144 20.50 8.50 10.30
C PHE A 144 20.81 7.94 11.68
N GLU A 145 20.29 6.76 12.03
CA GLU A 145 20.53 6.11 13.33
C GLU A 145 21.87 5.35 13.37
N ASN A 146 22.34 4.84 12.23
CA ASN A 146 23.62 4.14 12.09
C ASN A 146 24.37 4.64 10.84
N PRO A 147 24.94 5.86 10.89
CA PRO A 147 25.69 6.41 9.76
C PRO A 147 26.86 5.48 9.41
N PRO A 148 27.20 5.30 8.11
CA PRO A 148 28.39 4.59 7.71
C PRO A 148 29.61 5.24 8.41
N LYS A 149 30.46 4.42 9.04
CA LYS A 149 31.71 4.93 9.64
C LYS A 149 32.51 5.66 8.56
N ASP A 150 32.91 6.91 8.85
CA ASP A 150 33.64 7.82 7.98
C ASP A 150 34.58 7.11 7.01
N VAL A 151 34.34 7.31 5.71
CA VAL A 151 35.39 7.17 4.70
C VAL A 151 36.24 8.43 4.82
N THR A 152 37.20 8.44 5.73
CA THR A 152 38.23 9.49 5.74
C THR A 152 38.87 9.53 4.35
N PRO A 153 38.79 10.64 3.60
CA PRO A 153 39.45 10.73 2.31
C PRO A 153 40.96 10.56 2.53
N LYS A 154 41.55 9.60 1.82
CA LYS A 154 42.99 9.36 1.83
C LYS A 154 43.68 10.67 1.42
N PRO A 155 44.66 11.19 2.19
CA PRO A 155 45.42 12.36 1.76
C PRO A 155 46.05 12.09 0.40
N LEU A 156 45.96 13.07 -0.51
CA LEU A 156 46.70 13.05 -1.76
C LEU A 156 48.20 13.04 -1.43
N GLU A 157 48.86 11.91 -1.69
CA GLU A 157 50.32 11.84 -1.69
C GLU A 157 50.82 12.72 -2.85
N ILE A 158 51.35 13.88 -2.50
CA ILE A 158 52.09 14.72 -3.44
C ILE A 158 53.50 14.15 -3.45
N GLU A 159 53.84 13.35 -4.45
CA GLU A 159 55.21 12.92 -4.69
C GLU A 159 56.06 14.17 -4.97
N GLY A 160 57.10 14.36 -4.16
CA GLY A 160 58.13 15.40 -4.32
C GLY A 160 59.33 14.92 -5.10
#